data_AF-A0A061NEY4-F1
#
_entry.id   AF-A0A061NEY4-F1
#
_cell.length_a   1.000
_cell.length_b   1.000
_cell.length_c   1.000
_cell.angle_alpha   90.00
_cell.angle_beta   90.00
_cell.angle_gamma   90.00
#
_symmetry.space_group_name_H-M   'P 1'
#
loop_
_entity.id
_entity.type
_entity.pdbx_description
1 polymer ?
#
loop_
_entity_poly.entity_id
_entity_poly.type
_entity_poly.pdbx_seq_one_letter_code
_entity_poly.pdbx_strand_id
1 'polypeptide(L)'
;MKKFLMTCSVAMLILGGCGGGDDAPADDNGNGEQADGVSAEEGMALYEENCMSCHGGDLEGASAPALEGYSEEEVYDAIEQGPGSMPAGLVSGEDAEAVSKYVAQEG
;
A
#
# COMPACT_ATOMS: atom_id res chain seq x y z
N MET A 1 18.38 3.70 40.19
CA MET A 1 17.45 3.12 41.19
C MET A 1 16.32 2.46 40.39
N LYS A 2 16.54 1.26 39.86
CA LYS A 2 16.17 -0.05 40.45
C LYS A 2 14.68 -0.16 40.81
N LYS A 3 13.94 -0.77 39.89
CA LYS A 3 12.81 -1.69 40.13
C LYS A 3 12.42 -2.33 38.79
N PHE A 4 13.28 -3.17 38.18
CA PHE A 4 13.22 -4.63 38.32
C PHE A 4 12.30 -5.17 39.41
N LEU A 5 11.22 -5.83 38.98
CA LEU A 5 10.50 -6.95 39.62
C LEU A 5 9.30 -7.25 38.70
N MET A 6 9.31 -8.33 37.93
CA MET A 6 9.02 -9.72 38.37
C MET A 6 7.58 -10.06 37.97
N THR A 7 7.43 -11.01 37.04
CA THR A 7 6.77 -12.30 37.27
C THR A 7 6.83 -13.13 35.98
N CYS A 8 7.67 -14.17 36.01
CA CYS A 8 7.50 -15.35 35.16
C CYS A 8 6.23 -16.08 35.59
N SER A 9 5.37 -16.44 34.63
CA SER A 9 4.39 -17.53 34.74
C SER A 9 4.18 -18.03 33.31
N VAL A 10 5.05 -18.96 32.90
CA VAL A 10 4.73 -20.39 32.77
C VAL A 10 3.68 -20.64 31.68
N ALA A 11 4.24 -21.10 30.56
CA ALA A 11 3.81 -22.23 29.75
C ALA A 11 2.37 -22.25 29.22
N MET A 12 2.26 -22.28 27.90
CA MET A 12 1.58 -23.38 27.21
C MET A 12 2.15 -23.51 25.78
N LEU A 13 3.04 -24.50 25.63
CA LEU A 13 3.29 -25.14 24.35
C LEU A 13 1.99 -25.79 23.88
N ILE A 14 1.42 -25.31 22.77
CA ILE A 14 0.52 -26.13 21.96
C ILE A 14 1.18 -26.33 20.61
N LEU A 15 1.68 -27.56 20.45
CA LEU A 15 2.13 -28.14 19.20
C LEU A 15 0.89 -28.56 18.39
N GLY A 16 0.79 -28.07 17.16
CA GLY A 16 0.28 -28.79 15.98
C GLY A 16 -1.19 -29.24 15.97
N GLY A 17 -1.98 -28.63 15.08
CA GLY A 17 -3.26 -29.16 14.62
C GLY A 17 -3.57 -28.69 13.20
N CYS A 18 -3.29 -29.53 12.20
CA CYS A 18 -3.86 -29.44 10.86
C CYS A 18 -5.32 -29.94 10.94
N GLY A 19 -6.28 -29.13 10.51
CA GLY A 19 -7.69 -29.51 10.46
C GLY A 19 -8.60 -28.30 10.46
N GLY A 20 -9.24 -28.04 9.32
CA GLY A 20 -10.05 -26.85 9.07
C GLY A 20 -11.35 -26.78 9.87
N GLY A 21 -12.00 -25.63 9.72
CA GLY A 21 -13.31 -25.31 10.29
C GLY A 21 -13.40 -23.82 10.57
N ASP A 22 -14.01 -23.12 9.62
CA ASP A 22 -14.50 -21.74 9.64
C ASP A 22 -14.81 -21.18 11.03
N ASP A 23 -14.23 -20.02 11.34
CA ASP A 23 -14.81 -18.91 12.11
C ASP A 23 -13.75 -17.79 12.17
N ALA A 24 -13.51 -17.14 11.02
CA ALA A 24 -12.67 -15.95 10.96
C ALA A 24 -13.51 -14.73 11.37
N PRO A 25 -13.15 -13.99 12.44
CA PRO A 25 -13.57 -12.60 12.54
C PRO A 25 -12.90 -11.85 11.39
N ALA A 26 -13.72 -11.20 10.57
CA ALA A 26 -13.27 -10.18 9.64
C ALA A 26 -12.74 -9.01 10.47
N ASP A 27 -11.44 -9.02 10.76
CA ASP A 27 -10.67 -7.81 11.02
C ASP A 27 -9.87 -7.51 9.76
N ASP A 28 -10.54 -6.72 8.92
CA ASP A 28 -9.96 -5.76 8.00
C ASP A 28 -8.85 -4.99 8.71
N ASN A 29 -7.64 -5.09 8.19
CA ASN A 29 -6.55 -4.11 8.23
C ASN A 29 -5.40 -4.80 7.49
N GLY A 30 -5.43 -4.63 6.17
CA GLY A 30 -4.43 -5.12 5.22
C GLY A 30 -3.05 -4.56 5.53
N ASN A 31 -2.41 -5.12 6.55
CA ASN A 31 -1.01 -4.93 6.81
C ASN A 31 -0.25 -5.97 5.99
N GLY A 32 -0.16 -5.71 4.69
CA GLY A 32 0.77 -6.37 3.78
C GLY A 32 2.21 -5.94 4.09
N GLU A 33 2.67 -6.10 5.32
CA GLU A 33 4.09 -6.19 5.66
C GLU A 33 4.59 -7.54 5.15
N GLN A 34 4.70 -7.68 3.82
CA GLN A 34 5.49 -8.72 3.20
C GLN A 34 6.81 -8.11 2.77
N ALA A 35 7.85 -8.54 3.49
CA ALA A 35 9.27 -8.25 3.35
C ALA A 35 9.77 -8.09 1.90
N ASP A 36 10.68 -7.13 1.73
CA ASP A 36 11.48 -6.87 0.52
C ASP A 36 10.67 -6.43 -0.71
N GLY A 37 9.97 -5.30 -0.63
CA GLY A 37 9.18 -4.75 -1.75
C GLY A 37 8.99 -3.24 -1.65
N VAL A 38 8.85 -2.60 -2.81
CA VAL A 38 8.77 -1.15 -3.05
C VAL A 38 7.99 -0.37 -1.97
N SER A 39 8.56 0.75 -1.51
CA SER A 39 8.06 1.55 -0.38
C SER A 39 7.02 2.58 -0.84
N ALA A 40 5.98 2.79 -0.02
CA ALA A 40 4.97 3.82 -0.28
C ALA A 40 5.57 5.23 -0.20
N GLU A 41 6.59 5.45 0.63
CA GLU A 41 7.32 6.71 0.70
C GLU A 41 8.08 7.02 -0.59
N GLU A 42 8.65 6.02 -1.25
CA GLU A 42 9.25 6.16 -2.58
C GLU A 42 8.18 6.46 -3.64
N GLY A 43 7.03 5.78 -3.56
CA GLY A 43 5.86 6.04 -4.39
C GLY A 43 5.35 7.47 -4.28
N MET A 44 5.30 8.03 -3.06
CA MET A 44 4.93 9.42 -2.82
C MET A 44 5.88 10.37 -3.55
N ALA A 45 7.19 10.22 -3.38
CA ALA A 45 8.17 11.10 -4.02
C ALA A 45 8.05 11.06 -5.56
N LEU A 46 7.87 9.87 -6.13
CA LEU A 46 7.66 9.69 -7.57
C LEU A 46 6.33 10.30 -8.04
N TYR A 47 5.27 10.19 -7.24
CA TYR A 47 3.98 10.84 -7.49
C TYR A 47 4.12 12.37 -7.49
N GLU A 48 4.84 12.94 -6.53
CA GLU A 48 5.06 14.39 -6.45
C GLU A 48 5.79 14.92 -7.70
N GLU A 49 6.78 14.17 -8.20
CA GLU A 49 7.56 14.54 -9.37
C GLU A 49 6.78 14.39 -10.68
N ASN A 50 6.00 13.33 -10.83
CA ASN A 50 5.47 12.92 -12.15
C ASN A 50 3.95 13.09 -12.30
N CYS A 51 3.19 13.12 -11.21
CA CYS A 51 1.74 12.96 -11.23
C CYS A 51 0.97 14.13 -10.59
N MET A 52 1.51 14.71 -9.52
CA MET A 52 0.85 15.77 -8.71
C MET A 52 0.33 16.93 -9.54
N SER A 53 1.08 17.37 -10.56
CA SER A 53 0.69 18.52 -11.40
C SER A 53 -0.65 18.32 -12.12
N CYS A 54 -1.06 17.07 -12.34
CA CYS A 54 -2.32 16.69 -12.98
C CYS A 54 -3.37 16.24 -11.96
N HIS A 55 -2.96 15.47 -10.96
CA HIS A 55 -3.86 14.75 -10.05
C HIS A 55 -3.98 15.37 -8.64
N GLY A 56 -3.32 16.49 -8.37
CA GLY A 56 -3.42 17.19 -7.07
C GLY A 56 -2.39 16.70 -6.06
N GLY A 57 -2.18 17.48 -4.99
CA GLY A 57 -1.21 17.14 -3.94
C GLY A 57 -1.70 16.03 -3.02
N ASP A 58 -3.01 15.99 -2.81
CA ASP A 58 -3.74 15.09 -1.93
C ASP A 58 -4.63 14.14 -2.74
N LEU A 59 -4.23 13.82 -4.00
CA LEU A 59 -4.97 12.97 -4.93
C LEU A 59 -6.37 13.50 -5.34
N GLU A 60 -6.67 14.76 -5.01
CA GLU A 60 -8.00 15.37 -5.12
C GLU A 60 -8.39 15.75 -6.56
N GLY A 61 -7.47 15.57 -7.50
CA GLY A 61 -7.61 15.98 -8.89
C GLY A 61 -7.29 17.46 -9.10
N ALA A 62 -6.70 17.78 -10.24
CA ALA A 62 -6.45 19.15 -10.66
C ALA A 62 -6.87 19.36 -12.11
N SER A 63 -5.97 19.09 -13.06
CA SER A 63 -6.28 19.11 -14.49
C SER A 63 -6.70 17.72 -15.01
N ALA A 64 -6.42 16.67 -14.24
CA ALA A 64 -6.92 15.31 -14.40
C ALA A 64 -7.83 14.94 -13.21
N PRO A 65 -8.60 13.83 -13.31
CA PRO A 65 -9.53 13.41 -12.25
C PRO A 65 -8.83 13.10 -10.92
N ALA A 66 -9.60 13.12 -9.83
CA ALA A 66 -9.17 12.58 -8.54
C ALA A 66 -8.82 11.09 -8.66
N LEU A 67 -7.89 10.64 -7.83
CA LEU A 67 -7.43 9.25 -7.80
C LEU A 67 -8.01 8.45 -6.63
N GLU A 68 -9.06 8.98 -6.01
CA GLU A 68 -9.70 8.32 -4.87
C GLU A 68 -10.40 7.01 -5.29
N GLY A 69 -10.18 5.94 -4.52
CA GLY A 69 -10.86 4.65 -4.68
C GLY A 69 -10.41 3.77 -5.85
N TYR A 70 -9.27 4.06 -6.49
CA TYR A 70 -8.64 3.14 -7.46
C TYR A 70 -7.74 2.12 -6.75
N SER A 71 -7.77 0.88 -7.21
CA SER A 71 -6.85 -0.15 -6.73
C SER A 71 -5.44 0.03 -7.30
N GLU A 72 -4.45 -0.57 -6.64
CA GLU A 72 -3.04 -0.55 -7.07
C GLU A 72 -2.88 -1.05 -8.53
N GLU A 73 -3.57 -2.14 -8.89
CA GLU A 73 -3.50 -2.70 -10.24
C GLU A 73 -4.13 -1.77 -11.29
N GLU A 74 -5.24 -1.10 -10.97
CA GLU A 74 -5.86 -0.11 -11.86
C GLU A 74 -4.96 1.11 -12.08
N VAL A 75 -4.27 1.57 -11.04
CA VAL A 75 -3.34 2.70 -11.13
C VAL A 75 -2.11 2.30 -11.95
N TYR A 76 -1.55 1.12 -11.72
CA TYR A 76 -0.40 0.60 -12.46
C TYR A 76 -0.72 0.52 -13.96
N ASP A 77 -1.86 -0.08 -14.29
CA ASP A 77 -2.34 -0.19 -15.66
C ASP A 77 -2.57 1.18 -16.31
N ALA A 78 -3.10 2.15 -15.55
CA ALA A 78 -3.28 3.51 -16.03
C ALA A 78 -1.95 4.22 -16.32
N ILE A 79 -0.93 4.01 -15.48
CA ILE A 79 0.42 4.55 -15.68
C ILE A 79 1.05 3.97 -16.96
N GLU A 80 0.95 2.66 -17.16
CA GLU A 80 1.51 1.98 -18.33
C GLU A 80 0.76 2.32 -19.63
N GLN A 81 -0.56 2.47 -19.57
CA GLN A 81 -1.39 2.66 -20.77
C GLN A 81 -1.65 4.13 -21.12
N GLY A 82 -1.63 5.04 -20.15
CA GLY A 82 -1.94 6.46 -20.35
C GLY A 82 -3.35 6.72 -20.87
N PRO A 83 -4.42 6.53 -20.06
CA PRO A 83 -5.79 6.71 -20.52
C PRO A 83 -6.14 8.17 -20.83
N GLY A 84 -6.93 8.37 -21.89
CA GLY A 84 -7.44 9.68 -22.27
C GLY A 84 -6.33 10.64 -22.69
N SER A 85 -6.06 11.64 -21.86
CA SER A 85 -4.99 12.63 -22.08
C SER A 85 -3.74 12.35 -21.21
N MET A 86 -3.76 11.32 -20.38
CA MET A 86 -2.62 10.93 -19.55
C MET A 86 -1.51 10.34 -20.42
N PRO A 87 -0.26 10.84 -20.37
CA PRO A 87 0.85 10.21 -21.06
C PRO A 87 1.13 8.81 -20.48
N ALA A 88 1.40 7.85 -21.36
CA ALA A 88 1.83 6.51 -20.96
C ALA A 88 3.32 6.50 -20.55
N GLY A 89 3.66 5.66 -19.57
CA GLY A 89 5.05 5.41 -19.15
C GLY A 89 5.75 6.62 -18.53
N LEU A 90 5.01 7.43 -17.75
CA LEU A 90 5.60 8.52 -16.94
C LEU A 90 6.61 7.98 -15.91
N VAL A 91 6.28 6.83 -15.34
CA VAL A 91 7.15 5.95 -14.56
C VAL A 91 6.91 4.51 -15.04
N SER A 92 7.78 3.57 -14.71
CA SER A 92 7.67 2.19 -15.20
C SER A 92 8.30 1.19 -14.23
N GLY A 93 7.92 -0.09 -14.32
CA GLY A 93 8.51 -1.15 -13.50
C GLY A 93 8.30 -0.90 -12.01
N GLU A 94 9.36 -1.00 -11.22
CA GLU A 94 9.34 -0.80 -9.76
C GLU A 94 8.84 0.60 -9.37
N ASP A 95 9.15 1.63 -10.17
CA ASP A 95 8.68 3.01 -9.92
C ASP A 95 7.16 3.13 -10.11
N ALA A 96 6.61 2.46 -11.12
CA ALA A 96 5.17 2.43 -11.35
C ALA A 96 4.44 1.64 -10.25
N GLU A 97 5.04 0.55 -9.77
CA GLU A 97 4.54 -0.21 -8.62
C GLU A 97 4.55 0.66 -7.35
N ALA A 98 5.62 1.45 -7.13
CA ALA A 98 5.73 2.38 -6.01
C ALA A 98 4.58 3.38 -5.98
N VAL A 99 4.38 4.08 -7.11
CA VAL A 99 3.36 5.12 -7.23
C VAL A 99 1.97 4.51 -7.08
N SER A 100 1.73 3.35 -7.70
CA SER A 100 0.42 2.69 -7.65
C SER A 100 0.06 2.27 -6.23
N LYS A 101 1.04 1.74 -5.49
CA LYS A 101 0.90 1.35 -4.10
C LYS A 101 0.63 2.56 -3.19
N TYR A 102 1.30 3.69 -3.44
CA TYR A 102 1.04 4.94 -2.72
C TYR A 102 -0.39 5.44 -2.98
N VAL A 103 -0.81 5.53 -4.25
CA VAL A 103 -2.15 6.02 -4.62
C VAL A 103 -3.24 5.13 -4.03
N ALA A 104 -3.07 3.80 -4.05
CA ALA A 104 -4.06 2.87 -3.51
C ALA A 104 -4.18 2.88 -1.99
N GLN A 105 -3.17 3.39 -1.27
CA GLN A 105 -3.18 3.51 0.19
C GLN A 105 -3.77 4.84 0.66
N GLU A 106 -3.52 5.92 -0.09
CA GLU A 106 -3.90 7.27 0.30
C GLU A 106 -5.16 7.81 -0.41
N GLY A 107 -5.58 7.19 -1.51
CA GLY A 107 -6.78 7.52 -2.29
C GLY A 107 -8.04 6.78 -1.85
#